data_AF-A0A1H8HEN8-F1
#
_entry.id   AF-A0A1H8HEN8-F1
#
_cell.length_a   1.000
_cell.length_b   1.000
_cell.length_c   1.000
_cell.angle_alpha   90.00
_cell.angle_beta   90.00
_cell.angle_gamma   90.00
#
_symmetry.space_group_name_H-M   'P 1'
#
loop_
_entity.id
_entity.type
_entity.pdbx_description
1 polymer ?
#
loop_
_entity_poly.entity_id
_entity_poly.type
_entity_poly.pdbx_seq_one_letter_code
_entity_poly.pdbx_strand_id
1 'polypeptide(L)'
;MKSLTRNTKRLGLGITIFVLFVTGMQFIQPPVQNPPVNAPMAAPGEVVEILQRACYDCHSNQTKLSWYDKVAPVSWLVSADVKEARSRFNFSTWDTLSPADQQGRVWEMVNMVLTKKMPLSTYAAIHPRSKLSEKDLAVLKKYANDLSPVNYHDTAIINEADKEFKKFREIPIPTAAVPVAANGVKYIPNYQDWQVISTTNRFDNHSIRVVYGNAIAAKAIKDNRISPFPDGSTIVKVVWNSIEEKNGDIKPGSLNSVQIMTKDGKKFPDSKGWGFAKFNGIGLKPYGNTPLFNTTCFNCHKIASGNDYVFNVPLEQQAPGKAPARAMFDAGNLQVITSFANREQQTMSVLYGNVAAKRSALFAYNTHLPGEVFKLVVYKQANNKYWYGSYINGPVESVETVAGTQSAAAAATLTYQLDQGAAPRDSAGYKMSAANRIAYIFSHRPSVFP
;
A
#
# COMPACT_ATOMS: atom_id res chain seq x y z
N MET A 1 -72.66 5.58 15.79
CA MET A 1 -72.14 4.21 16.07
C MET A 1 -71.66 3.41 14.86
N LYS A 2 -72.22 3.52 13.63
CA LYS A 2 -71.79 2.70 12.46
C LYS A 2 -70.42 3.06 11.85
N SER A 3 -69.89 4.25 12.12
CA SER A 3 -68.58 4.71 11.59
C SER A 3 -67.39 4.11 12.37
N LEU A 4 -67.49 4.04 13.70
CA LEU A 4 -66.43 3.49 14.56
C LEU A 4 -66.19 1.99 14.32
N THR A 5 -67.25 1.22 14.08
CA THR A 5 -67.17 -0.23 13.82
C THR A 5 -66.58 -0.59 12.46
N ARG A 6 -66.63 0.32 11.48
CA ARG A 6 -66.01 0.12 10.16
C ARG A 6 -64.50 0.38 10.20
N ASN A 7 -64.06 1.34 11.02
CA ASN A 7 -62.63 1.63 11.24
C ASN A 7 -61.93 0.53 12.05
N THR A 8 -62.57 -0.05 13.07
CA THR A 8 -61.98 -1.18 13.83
C THR A 8 -61.83 -2.45 13.00
N LYS A 9 -62.78 -2.75 12.10
CA LYS A 9 -62.68 -3.88 11.16
C LYS A 9 -61.57 -3.69 10.11
N ARG A 10 -61.39 -2.46 9.60
CA ARG A 10 -60.29 -2.12 8.67
C ARG A 10 -58.92 -2.16 9.37
N LEU A 11 -58.85 -1.69 10.61
CA LEU A 11 -57.64 -1.77 11.44
C LEU A 11 -57.28 -3.23 11.75
N GLY A 12 -58.26 -4.06 12.12
CA GLY A 12 -58.07 -5.49 12.35
C GLY A 12 -57.59 -6.24 11.10
N LEU A 13 -58.20 -5.98 9.94
CA LEU A 13 -57.76 -6.55 8.66
C LEU A 13 -56.33 -6.14 8.28
N GLY A 14 -55.97 -4.86 8.50
CA GLY A 14 -54.61 -4.36 8.29
C GLY A 14 -53.57 -5.04 9.18
N ILE A 15 -53.90 -5.25 10.47
CA ILE A 15 -53.04 -5.97 11.42
C ILE A 15 -52.88 -7.44 10.98
N THR A 16 -53.97 -8.12 10.58
CA THR A 16 -53.89 -9.50 10.11
C THR A 16 -53.02 -9.65 8.87
N ILE A 17 -53.17 -8.76 7.88
CA ILE A 17 -52.33 -8.75 6.68
C ILE A 17 -50.86 -8.52 7.04
N PHE A 18 -50.58 -7.57 7.95
CA PHE A 18 -49.23 -7.29 8.40
C PHE A 18 -48.60 -8.49 9.12
N VAL A 19 -49.34 -9.15 10.02
CA VAL A 19 -48.88 -10.36 10.71
C VAL A 19 -48.61 -11.48 9.72
N LEU A 20 -49.53 -11.77 8.80
CA LEU A 20 -49.35 -12.80 7.76
C LEU A 20 -48.15 -12.50 6.87
N PHE A 21 -47.92 -11.23 6.51
CA PHE A 21 -46.77 -10.80 5.73
C PHE A 21 -45.46 -11.03 6.49
N VAL A 22 -45.37 -10.57 7.75
CA VAL A 22 -44.18 -10.74 8.59
C VAL A 22 -43.88 -12.22 8.83
N THR A 23 -44.90 -13.04 9.08
CA THR A 23 -44.78 -14.50 9.23
C THR A 23 -44.33 -15.15 7.91
N GLY A 24 -44.92 -14.76 6.78
CA GLY A 24 -44.53 -15.22 5.44
C GLY A 24 -43.05 -14.94 5.13
N MET A 25 -42.56 -13.75 5.48
CA MET A 25 -41.14 -13.39 5.31
C MET A 25 -40.18 -14.29 6.09
N GLN A 26 -40.59 -14.85 7.24
CA GLN A 26 -39.71 -15.73 8.03
C GLN A 26 -39.44 -17.07 7.32
N PHE A 27 -40.25 -17.48 6.33
CA PHE A 27 -40.03 -18.72 5.57
C PHE A 27 -38.99 -18.55 4.45
N ILE A 28 -38.57 -17.33 4.12
CA ILE A 28 -37.59 -17.03 3.06
C ILE A 28 -36.26 -16.63 3.72
N GLN A 29 -35.72 -17.41 4.64
CA GLN A 29 -34.46 -17.07 5.33
C GLN A 29 -33.30 -17.95 4.86
N PRO A 30 -32.27 -17.40 4.19
CA PRO A 30 -31.04 -18.13 3.92
C PRO A 30 -30.31 -18.38 5.24
N PRO A 31 -30.18 -19.63 5.72
CA PRO A 31 -29.59 -19.89 7.03
C PRO A 31 -28.09 -19.58 6.99
N VAL A 32 -27.59 -18.96 8.06
CA VAL A 32 -26.14 -18.94 8.31
C VAL A 32 -25.72 -20.37 8.66
N GLN A 33 -24.98 -21.00 7.76
CA GLN A 33 -24.46 -22.35 7.96
C GLN A 33 -23.18 -22.29 8.80
N ASN A 34 -22.95 -23.30 9.63
CA ASN A 34 -21.71 -23.45 10.40
C ASN A 34 -21.06 -24.79 10.01
N PRO A 35 -20.32 -24.83 8.87
CA PRO A 35 -19.58 -26.03 8.48
C PRO A 35 -18.55 -26.44 9.55
N PRO A 36 -18.01 -27.67 9.50
CA PRO A 36 -16.96 -28.08 10.43
C PRO A 36 -15.75 -27.12 10.43
N VAL A 37 -15.08 -27.02 11.57
CA VAL A 37 -13.79 -26.34 11.70
C VAL A 37 -12.70 -27.31 11.20
N ASN A 38 -11.90 -26.90 10.21
CA ASN A 38 -10.96 -27.80 9.53
C ASN A 38 -9.48 -27.40 9.72
N ALA A 39 -9.20 -26.19 10.20
CA ALA A 39 -7.85 -25.69 10.40
C ALA A 39 -7.93 -24.35 11.14
N PRO A 40 -8.25 -24.34 12.46
CA PRO A 40 -8.46 -23.10 13.18
C PRO A 40 -7.16 -22.33 13.32
N MET A 41 -7.25 -20.99 13.37
CA MET A 41 -6.09 -20.13 13.61
C MET A 41 -5.37 -20.49 14.92
N ALA A 42 -4.06 -20.75 14.84
CA ALA A 42 -3.17 -20.83 15.99
C ALA A 42 -2.60 -19.45 16.36
N ALA A 43 -3.00 -18.92 17.52
CA ALA A 43 -2.55 -17.63 18.02
C ALA A 43 -2.49 -17.60 19.56
N PRO A 44 -1.76 -16.64 20.17
CA PRO A 44 -1.76 -16.46 21.63
C PRO A 44 -3.17 -16.33 22.20
N GLY A 45 -3.39 -16.81 23.43
CA GLY A 45 -4.73 -16.85 24.05
C GLY A 45 -5.45 -15.50 24.04
N GLU A 46 -4.77 -14.43 24.39
CA GLU A 46 -5.34 -13.07 24.37
C GLU A 46 -5.80 -12.63 22.96
N VAL A 47 -5.06 -13.03 21.91
CA VAL A 47 -5.45 -12.76 20.52
C VAL A 47 -6.71 -13.54 20.17
N VAL A 48 -6.76 -14.82 20.50
CA VAL A 48 -7.92 -15.68 20.24
C VAL A 48 -9.17 -15.16 20.97
N GLU A 49 -9.05 -14.74 22.22
CA GLU A 49 -10.17 -14.17 22.99
C GLU A 49 -10.75 -12.90 22.33
N ILE A 50 -9.88 -11.99 21.88
CA ILE A 50 -10.31 -10.79 21.15
C ILE A 50 -11.03 -11.17 19.86
N LEU A 51 -10.44 -12.07 19.05
CA LEU A 51 -11.00 -12.48 17.76
C LEU A 51 -12.33 -13.23 17.92
N GLN A 52 -12.45 -14.11 18.92
CA GLN A 52 -13.69 -14.82 19.22
C GLN A 52 -14.82 -13.87 19.60
N ARG A 53 -14.52 -12.85 20.41
CA ARG A 53 -15.50 -11.86 20.85
C ARG A 53 -15.89 -10.88 19.74
N ALA A 54 -14.94 -10.43 18.93
CA ALA A 54 -15.15 -9.32 18.01
C ALA A 54 -15.37 -9.72 16.55
N CYS A 55 -14.84 -10.86 16.12
CA CYS A 55 -14.71 -11.20 14.70
C CYS A 55 -15.39 -12.53 14.32
N TYR A 56 -15.42 -13.53 15.21
CA TYR A 56 -15.84 -14.90 14.88
C TYR A 56 -17.30 -15.01 14.44
N ASP A 57 -18.18 -14.11 14.92
CA ASP A 57 -19.58 -14.11 14.51
C ASP A 57 -19.74 -13.98 13.00
N CYS A 58 -18.85 -13.24 12.32
CA CYS A 58 -18.89 -13.08 10.86
C CYS A 58 -17.81 -13.89 10.15
N HIS A 59 -16.61 -13.98 10.72
CA HIS A 59 -15.41 -14.50 10.04
C HIS A 59 -15.04 -15.94 10.45
N SER A 60 -15.94 -16.70 11.08
CA SER A 60 -15.67 -18.11 11.43
C SER A 60 -16.86 -19.00 11.11
N ASN A 61 -16.65 -20.32 11.05
CA ASN A 61 -17.75 -21.31 11.04
C ASN A 61 -18.36 -21.54 12.44
N GLN A 62 -17.97 -20.74 13.44
CA GLN A 62 -18.48 -20.81 14.81
C GLN A 62 -19.40 -19.61 15.10
N THR A 63 -20.17 -19.17 14.12
CA THR A 63 -21.04 -17.98 14.23
C THR A 63 -22.10 -18.17 15.31
N LYS A 64 -22.16 -17.25 16.28
CA LYS A 64 -23.13 -17.25 17.39
C LYS A 64 -24.12 -16.09 17.24
N LEU A 65 -25.18 -16.32 16.46
CA LEU A 65 -26.23 -15.31 16.25
C LEU A 65 -27.07 -15.08 17.52
N SER A 66 -27.34 -13.80 17.83
CA SER A 66 -28.36 -13.42 18.79
C SER A 66 -29.75 -13.82 18.30
N TRP A 67 -30.74 -13.88 19.19
CA TRP A 67 -32.10 -14.29 18.77
C TRP A 67 -32.71 -13.34 17.74
N TYR A 68 -32.42 -12.03 17.84
CA TYR A 68 -32.95 -11.01 16.93
C TYR A 68 -32.29 -11.04 15.55
N ASP A 69 -31.05 -11.53 15.45
CA ASP A 69 -30.35 -11.71 14.17
C ASP A 69 -30.98 -12.82 13.32
N LYS A 70 -31.82 -13.67 13.93
CA LYS A 70 -32.51 -14.79 13.27
C LYS A 70 -33.88 -14.38 12.71
N VAL A 71 -34.30 -13.14 12.88
CA VAL A 71 -35.62 -12.65 12.45
C VAL A 71 -35.49 -11.85 11.15
N ALA A 72 -36.31 -12.17 10.15
CA ALA A 72 -36.33 -11.41 8.90
C ALA A 72 -36.93 -10.00 9.11
N PRO A 73 -36.44 -8.98 8.40
CA PRO A 73 -35.44 -9.03 7.32
C PRO A 73 -33.97 -9.00 7.80
N VAL A 74 -33.70 -8.84 9.10
CA VAL A 74 -32.34 -8.72 9.65
C VAL A 74 -31.50 -9.95 9.36
N SER A 75 -32.08 -11.14 9.46
CA SER A 75 -31.39 -12.40 9.16
C SER A 75 -30.86 -12.51 7.73
N TRP A 76 -31.47 -11.83 6.77
CA TRP A 76 -30.98 -11.79 5.38
C TRP A 76 -29.72 -10.95 5.25
N LEU A 77 -29.68 -9.79 5.93
CA LEU A 77 -28.51 -8.91 5.98
C LEU A 77 -27.35 -9.62 6.67
N VAL A 78 -27.62 -10.24 7.83
CA VAL A 78 -26.62 -11.01 8.58
C VAL A 78 -26.07 -12.17 7.74
N SER A 79 -26.93 -12.91 7.04
CA SER A 79 -26.50 -14.01 6.17
C SER A 79 -25.61 -13.53 5.02
N ALA A 80 -25.96 -12.40 4.40
CA ALA A 80 -25.14 -11.77 3.36
C ALA A 80 -23.79 -11.28 3.91
N ASP A 81 -23.77 -10.61 5.06
CA ASP A 81 -22.56 -10.11 5.71
C ASP A 81 -21.63 -11.25 6.13
N VAL A 82 -22.15 -12.32 6.73
CA VAL A 82 -21.37 -13.52 7.10
C VAL A 82 -20.79 -14.19 5.86
N LYS A 83 -21.57 -14.30 4.78
CA LYS A 83 -21.09 -14.89 3.52
C LYS A 83 -19.96 -14.07 2.92
N GLU A 84 -20.12 -12.74 2.84
CA GLU A 84 -19.09 -11.83 2.35
C GLU A 84 -17.84 -11.88 3.23
N ALA A 85 -18.01 -11.79 4.56
CA ALA A 85 -16.92 -11.85 5.53
C ALA A 85 -16.07 -13.12 5.39
N ARG A 86 -16.70 -14.29 5.33
CA ARG A 86 -16.02 -15.59 5.15
C ARG A 86 -15.35 -15.75 3.79
N SER A 87 -15.86 -15.07 2.75
CA SER A 87 -15.23 -15.07 1.42
C SER A 87 -13.89 -14.32 1.40
N ARG A 88 -13.71 -13.35 2.32
CA ARG A 88 -12.45 -12.61 2.48
C ARG A 88 -11.41 -13.45 3.23
N PHE A 89 -11.81 -14.01 4.36
CA PHE A 89 -11.05 -14.99 5.16
C PHE A 89 -11.97 -15.67 6.18
N ASN A 90 -11.58 -16.85 6.65
CA ASN A 90 -12.34 -17.62 7.63
C ASN A 90 -11.41 -18.25 8.68
N PHE A 91 -11.59 -17.87 9.95
CA PHE A 91 -10.79 -18.36 11.08
C PHE A 91 -10.90 -19.87 11.31
N SER A 92 -11.95 -20.51 10.80
CA SER A 92 -12.14 -21.96 10.91
C SER A 92 -11.36 -22.76 9.87
N THR A 93 -10.79 -22.08 8.88
CA THR A 93 -9.95 -22.66 7.82
C THR A 93 -8.65 -21.87 7.66
N TRP A 94 -8.21 -21.19 8.72
CA TRP A 94 -7.09 -20.26 8.70
C TRP A 94 -5.77 -20.94 8.32
N ASP A 95 -5.47 -22.09 8.92
CA ASP A 95 -4.19 -22.79 8.69
C ASP A 95 -4.12 -23.49 7.33
N THR A 96 -5.16 -23.36 6.49
CA THR A 96 -5.09 -23.72 5.07
C THR A 96 -4.40 -22.65 4.21
N LEU A 97 -4.28 -21.43 4.74
CA LEU A 97 -3.60 -20.32 4.07
C LEU A 97 -2.09 -20.46 4.19
N SER A 98 -1.36 -19.97 3.19
CA SER A 98 0.10 -19.86 3.27
C SER A 98 0.51 -18.92 4.41
N PRO A 99 1.70 -19.08 5.02
CA PRO A 99 2.16 -18.17 6.09
C PRO A 99 2.13 -16.69 5.69
N ALA A 100 2.48 -16.38 4.44
CA ALA A 100 2.44 -15.02 3.91
C ALA A 100 1.00 -14.48 3.79
N ASP A 101 0.04 -15.32 3.41
CA ASP A 101 -1.37 -14.94 3.37
C ASP A 101 -1.92 -14.73 4.78
N GLN A 102 -1.60 -15.62 5.74
CA GLN A 102 -2.00 -15.46 7.14
C GLN A 102 -1.51 -14.11 7.70
N GLN A 103 -0.21 -13.82 7.56
CA GLN A 103 0.38 -12.54 7.93
C GLN A 103 -0.37 -11.38 7.27
N GLY A 104 -0.54 -11.42 5.94
CA GLY A 104 -1.23 -10.37 5.18
C GLY A 104 -2.66 -10.10 5.68
N ARG A 105 -3.40 -11.16 6.04
CA ARG A 105 -4.76 -11.04 6.60
C ARG A 105 -4.77 -10.45 8.00
N VAL A 106 -3.80 -10.78 8.86
CA VAL A 106 -3.67 -10.14 10.19
C VAL A 106 -3.43 -8.65 10.07
N TRP A 107 -2.53 -8.24 9.17
CA TRP A 107 -2.30 -6.83 8.88
C TRP A 107 -3.53 -6.14 8.27
N GLU A 108 -4.26 -6.80 7.38
CA GLU A 108 -5.54 -6.29 6.84
C GLU A 108 -6.56 -6.08 7.97
N MET A 109 -6.70 -7.04 8.89
CA MET A 109 -7.62 -6.93 10.04
C MET A 109 -7.32 -5.72 10.91
N VAL A 110 -6.06 -5.57 11.35
CA VAL A 110 -5.63 -4.42 12.17
C VAL A 110 -5.93 -3.10 11.47
N ASN A 111 -5.65 -3.01 10.16
CA ASN A 111 -5.88 -1.82 9.37
C ASN A 111 -7.36 -1.49 9.16
N MET A 112 -8.21 -2.51 8.99
CA MET A 112 -9.66 -2.32 8.89
C MET A 112 -10.27 -1.81 10.20
N VAL A 113 -9.74 -2.24 11.34
CA VAL A 113 -10.13 -1.72 12.66
C VAL A 113 -9.65 -0.27 12.83
N LEU A 114 -8.38 0.02 12.53
CA LEU A 114 -7.80 1.37 12.65
C LEU A 114 -8.49 2.41 11.78
N THR A 115 -8.93 2.00 10.59
CA THR A 115 -9.65 2.88 9.66
C THR A 115 -11.17 2.92 9.93
N LYS A 116 -11.62 2.32 11.05
CA LYS A 116 -13.02 2.27 11.49
C LYS A 116 -13.96 1.64 10.46
N LYS A 117 -13.42 0.76 9.61
CA LYS A 117 -14.20 -0.02 8.63
C LYS A 117 -14.69 -1.34 9.22
N MET A 118 -14.01 -1.85 10.25
CA MET A 118 -14.42 -2.99 11.05
C MET A 118 -14.40 -2.66 12.55
N PRO A 119 -15.34 -3.23 13.34
CA PRO A 119 -16.57 -3.87 12.88
C PRO A 119 -17.46 -2.89 12.10
N LEU A 120 -18.41 -3.41 11.29
CA LEU A 120 -19.39 -2.56 10.62
C LEU A 120 -20.11 -1.68 11.66
N SER A 121 -20.24 -0.38 11.41
CA SER A 121 -20.78 0.56 12.40
C SER A 121 -22.22 0.24 12.81
N THR A 122 -23.02 -0.25 11.86
CA THR A 122 -24.39 -0.73 12.07
C THR A 122 -24.42 -1.97 12.97
N TYR A 123 -23.54 -2.94 12.73
CA TYR A 123 -23.39 -4.13 13.57
C TYR A 123 -22.97 -3.75 14.99
N ALA A 124 -21.95 -2.90 15.13
CA ALA A 124 -21.42 -2.48 16.43
C ALA A 124 -22.42 -1.65 17.27
N ALA A 125 -23.44 -1.05 16.66
CA ALA A 125 -24.48 -0.33 17.38
C ALA A 125 -25.38 -1.25 18.21
N ILE A 126 -25.68 -2.45 17.70
CA ILE A 126 -26.53 -3.45 18.35
C ILE A 126 -25.71 -4.60 18.99
N HIS A 127 -24.44 -4.76 18.61
CA HIS A 127 -23.50 -5.71 19.19
C HIS A 127 -22.30 -4.98 19.86
N PRO A 128 -22.49 -4.32 21.00
CA PRO A 128 -21.43 -3.51 21.63
C PRO A 128 -20.20 -4.35 22.03
N ARG A 129 -20.36 -5.65 22.28
CA ARG A 129 -19.24 -6.59 22.54
C ARG A 129 -18.27 -6.71 21.37
N SER A 130 -18.68 -6.40 20.14
CA SER A 130 -17.82 -6.43 18.96
C SER A 130 -16.82 -5.27 18.88
N LYS A 131 -17.02 -4.21 19.67
CA LYS A 131 -16.13 -3.06 19.70
C LYS A 131 -14.78 -3.47 20.29
N LEU A 132 -13.71 -3.07 19.61
CA LEU A 132 -12.34 -3.22 20.09
C LEU A 132 -11.93 -1.99 20.90
N SER A 133 -11.33 -2.22 22.06
CA SER A 133 -10.68 -1.20 22.88
C SER A 133 -9.28 -0.88 22.36
N GLU A 134 -8.68 0.21 22.85
CA GLU A 134 -7.28 0.52 22.57
C GLU A 134 -6.33 -0.59 23.07
N LYS A 135 -6.68 -1.27 24.17
CA LYS A 135 -5.92 -2.42 24.68
C LYS A 135 -5.99 -3.59 23.72
N ASP A 136 -7.18 -3.93 23.22
CA ASP A 136 -7.35 -5.01 22.23
C ASP A 136 -6.52 -4.71 20.98
N LEU A 137 -6.58 -3.47 20.52
CA LEU A 137 -5.85 -3.02 19.34
C LEU A 137 -4.33 -3.06 19.54
N ALA A 138 -3.83 -2.75 20.74
CA ALA A 138 -2.42 -2.89 21.06
C ALA A 138 -1.96 -4.36 21.01
N VAL A 139 -2.77 -5.30 21.52
CA VAL A 139 -2.50 -6.75 21.45
C VAL A 139 -2.46 -7.21 19.99
N LEU A 140 -3.46 -6.83 19.17
CA LEU A 140 -3.51 -7.21 17.77
C LEU A 140 -2.37 -6.60 16.93
N LYS A 141 -2.00 -5.34 17.19
CA LYS A 141 -0.83 -4.70 16.55
C LYS A 141 0.46 -5.41 16.90
N LYS A 142 0.65 -5.78 18.17
CA LYS A 142 1.81 -6.53 18.61
C LYS A 142 1.88 -7.87 17.89
N TYR A 143 0.77 -8.62 17.86
CA TYR A 143 0.71 -9.89 17.16
C TYR A 143 1.02 -9.74 15.65
N ALA A 144 0.47 -8.72 14.98
CA ALA A 144 0.78 -8.44 13.59
C ALA A 144 2.27 -8.16 13.35
N ASN A 145 2.92 -7.39 14.23
CA ASN A 145 4.35 -7.12 14.16
C ASN A 145 5.19 -8.38 14.38
N ASP A 146 4.81 -9.24 15.33
CA ASP A 146 5.53 -10.48 15.65
C ASP A 146 5.53 -11.47 14.47
N LEU A 147 4.56 -11.38 13.55
CA LEU A 147 4.48 -12.18 12.32
C LEU A 147 5.41 -11.68 11.20
N SER A 148 6.04 -10.51 11.34
CA SER A 148 6.95 -9.93 10.34
C SER A 148 8.30 -9.55 10.96
N PRO A 149 9.05 -10.52 11.52
CA PRO A 149 10.32 -10.23 12.15
C PRO A 149 11.33 -9.70 11.13
N VAL A 150 12.14 -8.72 11.55
CA VAL A 150 13.23 -8.21 10.72
C VAL A 150 14.43 -9.13 10.85
N ASN A 151 14.83 -9.74 9.73
CA ASN A 151 16.12 -10.42 9.62
C ASN A 151 17.17 -9.40 9.19
N TYR A 152 17.87 -8.82 10.17
CA TYR A 152 18.93 -7.87 9.87
C TYR A 152 20.08 -8.55 9.13
N HIS A 153 20.61 -7.89 8.10
CA HIS A 153 21.70 -8.40 7.27
C HIS A 153 21.43 -9.81 6.70
N ASP A 154 20.23 -10.01 6.14
CA ASP A 154 19.85 -11.27 5.52
C ASP A 154 20.67 -11.53 4.25
N THR A 155 21.65 -12.44 4.37
CA THR A 155 22.57 -12.78 3.29
C THR A 155 21.86 -13.42 2.10
N ALA A 156 20.72 -14.08 2.29
CA ALA A 156 19.96 -14.67 1.18
C ALA A 156 19.33 -13.56 0.34
N ILE A 157 18.69 -12.57 0.97
CA ILE A 157 18.09 -11.41 0.28
C ILE A 157 19.18 -10.58 -0.43
N ILE A 158 20.31 -10.34 0.23
CA ILE A 158 21.45 -9.62 -0.37
C ILE A 158 21.95 -10.36 -1.62
N ASN A 159 22.23 -11.66 -1.50
CA ASN A 159 22.72 -12.47 -2.61
C ASN A 159 21.74 -12.57 -3.77
N GLU A 160 20.43 -12.71 -3.49
CA GLU A 160 19.39 -12.69 -4.52
C GLU A 160 19.41 -11.37 -5.29
N ALA A 161 19.46 -10.27 -4.55
CA ALA A 161 19.39 -8.95 -5.11
C ALA A 161 20.66 -8.59 -5.92
N ASP A 162 21.82 -9.12 -5.54
CA ASP A 162 23.07 -8.97 -6.30
C ASP A 162 23.08 -9.81 -7.58
N LYS A 163 22.54 -11.03 -7.52
CA LYS A 163 22.33 -11.88 -8.71
C LYS A 163 21.38 -11.20 -9.69
N GLU A 164 20.27 -10.64 -9.22
CA GLU A 164 19.33 -9.90 -10.05
C GLU A 164 20.00 -8.69 -10.71
N PHE A 165 20.75 -7.89 -9.94
CA PHE A 165 21.41 -6.70 -10.46
C PHE A 165 22.46 -7.03 -11.54
N LYS A 166 23.27 -8.09 -11.34
CA LYS A 166 24.22 -8.58 -12.35
C LYS A 166 23.49 -9.00 -13.63
N LYS A 167 22.43 -9.78 -13.50
CA LYS A 167 21.61 -10.21 -14.64
C LYS A 167 20.98 -9.02 -15.36
N PHE A 168 20.46 -8.03 -14.63
CA PHE A 168 19.86 -6.82 -15.20
C PHE A 168 20.84 -6.04 -16.08
N ARG A 169 22.12 -5.98 -15.70
CA ARG A 169 23.17 -5.32 -16.51
C ARG A 169 23.49 -6.05 -17.81
N GLU A 170 23.21 -7.34 -17.88
CA GLU A 170 23.50 -8.20 -19.02
C GLU A 170 22.29 -8.39 -19.94
N ILE A 171 21.06 -8.13 -19.45
CA ILE A 171 19.84 -8.24 -20.22
C ILE A 171 19.82 -7.11 -21.29
N PRO A 172 19.78 -7.45 -22.59
CA PRO A 172 19.49 -6.47 -23.62
C PRO A 172 18.11 -5.87 -23.36
N ILE A 173 17.94 -4.56 -23.62
CA ILE A 173 16.63 -3.90 -23.58
C ILE A 173 15.64 -4.80 -24.34
N PRO A 174 14.56 -5.27 -23.70
CA PRO A 174 13.67 -6.23 -24.33
C PRO A 174 13.13 -5.66 -25.65
N THR A 175 13.49 -6.30 -26.76
CA THR A 175 12.85 -6.10 -28.08
C THR A 175 11.47 -6.76 -28.15
N ALA A 176 11.06 -7.44 -27.07
CA ALA A 176 9.77 -8.09 -26.95
C ALA A 176 8.61 -7.09 -26.86
N ALA A 177 7.44 -7.51 -27.33
CA ALA A 177 6.20 -6.76 -27.20
C ALA A 177 5.92 -6.43 -25.72
N VAL A 178 5.50 -5.19 -25.46
CA VAL A 178 5.15 -4.68 -24.13
C VAL A 178 4.16 -5.62 -23.44
N PRO A 179 4.48 -6.18 -22.24
CA PRO A 179 3.59 -7.09 -21.53
C PRO A 179 2.21 -6.48 -21.27
N VAL A 180 1.16 -7.30 -21.33
CA VAL A 180 -0.24 -6.88 -21.16
C VAL A 180 -0.92 -7.75 -20.11
N ALA A 181 -1.59 -7.14 -19.14
CA ALA A 181 -2.40 -7.84 -18.16
C ALA A 181 -3.71 -8.35 -18.77
N ALA A 182 -4.36 -9.34 -18.14
CA ALA A 182 -5.58 -9.97 -18.67
C ALA A 182 -6.76 -9.00 -18.89
N ASN A 183 -6.81 -7.86 -18.19
CA ASN A 183 -7.80 -6.79 -18.38
C ASN A 183 -7.40 -5.75 -19.45
N GLY A 184 -6.30 -6.00 -20.18
CA GLY A 184 -5.82 -5.13 -21.25
C GLY A 184 -5.06 -3.88 -20.80
N VAL A 185 -4.69 -3.74 -19.52
CA VAL A 185 -3.75 -2.71 -19.07
C VAL A 185 -2.33 -3.15 -19.43
N LYS A 186 -1.60 -2.29 -20.15
CA LYS A 186 -0.25 -2.58 -20.64
C LYS A 186 0.81 -2.15 -19.62
N TYR A 187 1.96 -2.80 -19.65
CA TYR A 187 3.19 -2.25 -19.07
C TYR A 187 3.51 -0.91 -19.72
N ILE A 188 4.15 -0.01 -18.98
CA ILE A 188 4.49 1.33 -19.47
C ILE A 188 6.01 1.45 -19.46
N PRO A 189 6.69 1.42 -20.62
CA PRO A 189 8.11 1.73 -20.64
C PRO A 189 8.32 3.22 -20.30
N ASN A 190 9.51 3.55 -19.81
CA ASN A 190 9.96 4.94 -19.58
C ASN A 190 9.15 5.74 -18.54
N TYR A 191 8.38 5.10 -17.65
CA TYR A 191 7.73 5.81 -16.53
C TYR A 191 8.73 6.52 -15.60
N GLN A 192 10.02 6.19 -15.70
CA GLN A 192 11.09 6.82 -14.91
C GLN A 192 11.30 8.30 -15.27
N ASP A 193 10.79 8.75 -16.43
CA ASP A 193 10.74 10.16 -16.83
C ASP A 193 9.57 10.92 -16.17
N TRP A 194 8.70 10.22 -15.46
CA TRP A 194 7.52 10.83 -14.85
C TRP A 194 7.81 11.37 -13.45
N GLN A 195 6.93 12.25 -12.97
CA GLN A 195 7.03 12.84 -11.64
C GLN A 195 6.91 11.77 -10.55
N VAL A 196 7.86 11.72 -9.63
CA VAL A 196 7.70 10.96 -8.37
C VAL A 196 6.67 11.69 -7.51
N ILE A 197 5.53 11.03 -7.25
CA ILE A 197 4.44 11.59 -6.45
C ILE A 197 4.49 11.08 -5.00
N SER A 198 5.12 9.94 -4.73
CA SER A 198 5.25 9.43 -3.37
C SER A 198 6.37 8.39 -3.29
N THR A 199 7.00 8.29 -2.13
CA THR A 199 7.74 7.09 -1.73
C THR A 199 7.07 6.47 -0.51
N THR A 200 7.21 5.16 -0.34
CA THR A 200 6.62 4.42 0.78
C THR A 200 7.59 3.34 1.25
N ASN A 201 7.77 3.24 2.57
CA ASN A 201 8.44 2.13 3.20
C ASN A 201 7.42 1.31 4.00
N ARG A 202 7.43 -0.01 3.81
CA ARG A 202 6.49 -0.95 4.41
C ARG A 202 7.27 -1.98 5.22
N PHE A 203 7.12 -1.92 6.54
CA PHE A 203 7.78 -2.84 7.45
C PHE A 203 6.97 -4.11 7.70
N ASP A 204 5.67 -4.09 7.39
CA ASP A 204 4.78 -5.25 7.46
C ASP A 204 5.08 -6.32 6.40
N ASN A 205 5.75 -5.94 5.32
CA ASN A 205 6.12 -6.86 4.24
C ASN A 205 7.52 -6.59 3.67
N HIS A 206 8.36 -5.91 4.44
CA HIS A 206 9.75 -5.60 4.11
C HIS A 206 9.94 -5.11 2.67
N SER A 207 9.29 -4.00 2.30
CA SER A 207 9.41 -3.42 0.96
C SER A 207 9.55 -1.91 0.92
N ILE A 208 10.35 -1.42 -0.03
CA ILE A 208 10.48 0.00 -0.39
C ILE A 208 9.79 0.24 -1.74
N ARG A 209 9.17 1.41 -1.89
CA ARG A 209 8.36 1.74 -3.07
C ARG A 209 8.58 3.16 -3.52
N VAL A 210 8.65 3.34 -4.84
CA VAL A 210 8.56 4.65 -5.48
C VAL A 210 7.34 4.67 -6.37
N VAL A 211 6.55 5.74 -6.28
CA VAL A 211 5.31 5.95 -7.01
C VAL A 211 5.48 7.14 -7.94
N TYR A 212 5.25 6.90 -9.23
CA TYR A 212 5.30 7.85 -10.32
C TYR A 212 3.89 8.19 -10.79
N GLY A 213 3.67 9.43 -11.20
CA GLY A 213 2.45 9.87 -11.87
C GLY A 213 2.81 10.55 -13.19
N ASN A 214 2.12 10.19 -14.28
CA ASN A 214 2.29 10.88 -15.55
C ASN A 214 1.93 12.37 -15.45
N ALA A 215 2.24 13.15 -16.48
CA ALA A 215 1.99 14.59 -16.48
C ALA A 215 0.53 14.97 -16.13
N ILE A 216 -0.46 14.16 -16.58
CA ILE A 216 -1.87 14.36 -16.26
C ILE A 216 -2.12 14.17 -14.75
N ALA A 217 -1.67 13.05 -14.18
CA ALA A 217 -1.84 12.75 -12.76
C ALA A 217 -1.07 13.75 -11.88
N ALA A 218 0.18 14.07 -12.22
CA ALA A 218 1.00 15.03 -11.48
C ALA A 218 0.37 16.43 -11.46
N LYS A 219 -0.13 16.89 -12.62
CA LYS A 219 -0.84 18.16 -12.72
C LYS A 219 -2.14 18.15 -11.91
N ALA A 220 -2.91 17.05 -11.98
CA ALA A 220 -4.14 16.89 -11.20
C ALA A 220 -3.86 17.00 -9.69
N ILE A 221 -2.77 16.39 -9.21
CA ILE A 221 -2.35 16.47 -7.80
C ILE A 221 -1.97 17.90 -7.42
N LYS A 222 -1.12 18.56 -8.22
CA LYS A 222 -0.69 19.94 -7.99
C LYS A 222 -1.87 20.93 -7.95
N ASP A 223 -2.83 20.75 -8.86
CA ASP A 223 -4.01 21.61 -8.94
C ASP A 223 -5.14 21.19 -7.97
N ASN A 224 -4.93 20.16 -7.14
CA ASN A 224 -5.95 19.56 -6.28
C ASN A 224 -7.23 19.14 -7.04
N ARG A 225 -7.09 18.72 -8.30
CA ARG A 225 -8.14 18.25 -9.21
C ARG A 225 -8.11 16.73 -9.35
N ILE A 226 -8.26 16.05 -8.23
CA ILE A 226 -8.11 14.59 -8.11
C ILE A 226 -9.41 13.85 -7.81
N SER A 227 -10.54 14.56 -7.69
CA SER A 227 -11.84 13.98 -7.34
C SER A 227 -12.90 14.32 -8.40
N PRO A 228 -12.94 13.60 -9.53
CA PRO A 228 -12.06 12.48 -9.89
C PRO A 228 -10.74 12.91 -10.55
N PHE A 229 -9.77 12.00 -10.63
CA PHE A 229 -8.63 12.15 -11.53
C PHE A 229 -9.13 12.20 -12.99
N PRO A 230 -8.53 13.03 -13.86
CA PRO A 230 -8.87 13.04 -15.28
C PRO A 230 -8.58 11.70 -15.97
N ASP A 231 -9.39 11.33 -16.96
CA ASP A 231 -9.07 10.22 -17.86
C ASP A 231 -7.68 10.42 -18.50
N GLY A 232 -6.94 9.33 -18.67
CA GLY A 232 -5.53 9.33 -19.06
C GLY A 232 -4.55 9.46 -17.88
N SER A 233 -5.01 9.81 -16.67
CA SER A 233 -4.16 9.77 -15.47
C SER A 233 -3.63 8.37 -15.26
N THR A 234 -2.30 8.25 -15.12
CA THR A 234 -1.66 6.95 -14.91
C THR A 234 -0.61 7.04 -13.82
N ILE A 235 -0.65 6.06 -12.93
CA ILE A 235 0.23 5.95 -11.77
C ILE A 235 0.96 4.62 -11.86
N VAL A 236 2.28 4.67 -11.71
CA VAL A 236 3.16 3.49 -11.67
C VAL A 236 3.81 3.41 -10.31
N LYS A 237 3.72 2.27 -9.65
CA LYS A 237 4.36 1.99 -8.37
C LYS A 237 5.35 0.86 -8.56
N VAL A 238 6.62 1.16 -8.32
CA VAL A 238 7.69 0.17 -8.34
C VAL A 238 7.95 -0.27 -6.91
N VAL A 239 8.09 -1.57 -6.70
CA VAL A 239 8.25 -2.20 -5.39
C VAL A 239 9.51 -3.05 -5.42
N TRP A 240 10.41 -2.80 -4.47
CA TRP A 240 11.55 -3.66 -4.18
C TRP A 240 11.37 -4.29 -2.80
N ASN A 241 11.87 -5.51 -2.64
CA ASN A 241 12.09 -6.08 -1.31
C ASN A 241 13.09 -5.19 -0.54
N SER A 242 13.11 -5.24 0.79
CA SER A 242 14.02 -4.44 1.62
C SER A 242 15.17 -5.29 2.15
N ILE A 243 16.36 -4.71 2.18
CA ILE A 243 17.50 -5.18 2.97
C ILE A 243 17.58 -4.26 4.18
N GLU A 244 17.43 -4.81 5.38
CA GLU A 244 17.42 -4.05 6.64
C GLU A 244 18.69 -4.31 7.44
N GLU A 245 19.28 -3.25 7.97
CA GLU A 245 20.55 -3.28 8.71
C GLU A 245 20.36 -2.85 10.17
N LYS A 246 21.25 -3.32 11.06
CA LYS A 246 21.16 -3.01 12.50
C LYS A 246 21.33 -1.54 12.85
N ASN A 247 21.97 -0.76 11.97
CA ASN A 247 22.14 0.69 12.10
C ASN A 247 20.90 1.48 11.63
N GLY A 248 19.79 0.78 11.38
CA GLY A 248 18.54 1.36 10.91
C GLY A 248 18.45 1.56 9.40
N ASP A 249 19.52 1.33 8.61
CA ASP A 249 19.45 1.49 7.17
C ASP A 249 18.51 0.44 6.53
N ILE A 250 17.72 0.92 5.57
CA ILE A 250 16.80 0.11 4.78
C ILE A 250 17.10 0.41 3.32
N LYS A 251 17.66 -0.59 2.63
CA LYS A 251 18.15 -0.49 1.26
C LYS A 251 17.25 -1.29 0.32
N PRO A 252 17.16 -0.93 -0.98
CA PRO A 252 16.37 -1.71 -1.91
C PRO A 252 17.08 -3.03 -2.24
N GLY A 253 16.34 -4.12 -2.10
CA GLY A 253 16.66 -5.49 -2.50
C GLY A 253 16.22 -5.79 -3.93
N SER A 254 15.83 -7.05 -4.20
CA SER A 254 15.36 -7.48 -5.53
C SER A 254 14.04 -6.79 -5.92
N LEU A 255 13.82 -6.61 -7.22
CA LEU A 255 12.58 -6.08 -7.76
C LEU A 255 11.44 -7.07 -7.50
N ASN A 256 10.47 -6.63 -6.70
CA ASN A 256 9.29 -7.41 -6.41
C ASN A 256 8.27 -7.30 -7.56
N SER A 257 7.85 -6.08 -7.86
CA SER A 257 6.84 -5.83 -8.90
C SER A 257 6.78 -4.38 -9.37
N VAL A 258 6.26 -4.19 -10.58
CA VAL A 258 5.75 -2.91 -11.10
C VAL A 258 4.22 -2.99 -11.14
N GLN A 259 3.56 -2.06 -10.47
CA GLN A 259 2.11 -1.98 -10.36
C GLN A 259 1.61 -0.73 -11.05
N ILE A 260 0.55 -0.86 -11.85
CA ILE A 260 0.03 0.23 -12.68
C ILE A 260 -1.46 0.40 -12.36
N MET A 261 -1.89 1.65 -12.25
CA MET A 261 -3.30 2.00 -12.34
C MET A 261 -3.49 3.14 -13.34
N THR A 262 -4.46 2.99 -14.24
CA THR A 262 -4.75 3.95 -15.31
C THR A 262 -6.23 4.30 -15.32
N LYS A 263 -6.54 5.58 -15.53
CA LYS A 263 -7.90 6.12 -15.54
C LYS A 263 -8.45 6.13 -16.97
N ASP A 264 -9.49 5.36 -17.22
CA ASP A 264 -10.29 5.35 -18.44
C ASP A 264 -11.74 4.97 -18.07
N GLY A 265 -12.60 5.99 -17.97
CA GLY A 265 -14.00 5.83 -17.60
C GLY A 265 -14.81 4.95 -18.56
N LYS A 266 -14.40 4.84 -19.83
CA LYS A 266 -15.09 4.03 -20.84
C LYS A 266 -14.67 2.56 -20.76
N LYS A 267 -13.37 2.32 -20.57
CA LYS A 267 -12.82 0.95 -20.54
C LYS A 267 -13.05 0.23 -19.21
N PHE A 268 -13.13 0.97 -18.10
CA PHE A 268 -13.23 0.39 -16.75
C PHE A 268 -14.43 0.94 -15.95
N PRO A 269 -15.67 0.83 -16.46
CA PRO A 269 -16.84 1.41 -15.79
C PRO A 269 -17.10 0.80 -14.40
N ASP A 270 -16.88 -0.50 -14.23
CA ASP A 270 -17.15 -1.25 -12.99
C ASP A 270 -16.20 -0.91 -11.84
N SER A 271 -15.07 -0.30 -12.14
CA SER A 271 -14.04 0.13 -11.17
C SER A 271 -13.88 1.65 -11.15
N LYS A 272 -14.97 2.38 -11.44
CA LYS A 272 -15.01 3.86 -11.42
C LYS A 272 -13.92 4.48 -12.31
N GLY A 273 -13.68 3.85 -13.46
CA GLY A 273 -12.69 4.25 -14.45
C GLY A 273 -11.28 3.75 -14.18
N TRP A 274 -10.99 2.99 -13.12
CA TRP A 274 -9.62 2.54 -12.84
C TRP A 274 -9.33 1.13 -13.36
N GLY A 275 -8.40 1.02 -14.29
CA GLY A 275 -7.79 -0.25 -14.69
C GLY A 275 -6.52 -0.51 -13.89
N PHE A 276 -6.37 -1.71 -13.33
CA PHE A 276 -5.21 -2.11 -12.52
C PHE A 276 -4.35 -3.16 -13.23
N ALA A 277 -3.03 -3.14 -13.05
CA ALA A 277 -2.14 -4.22 -13.45
C ALA A 277 -0.98 -4.37 -12.45
N LYS A 278 -0.43 -5.57 -12.37
CA LYS A 278 0.80 -5.87 -11.63
C LYS A 278 1.67 -6.79 -12.48
N PHE A 279 2.95 -6.46 -12.59
CA PHE A 279 3.96 -7.22 -13.31
C PHE A 279 5.05 -7.62 -12.32
N ASN A 280 5.37 -8.91 -12.21
CA ASN A 280 6.27 -9.44 -11.19
C ASN A 280 7.69 -9.62 -11.72
N GLY A 281 8.67 -9.17 -10.93
CA GLY A 281 10.10 -9.29 -11.20
C GLY A 281 10.57 -8.66 -12.52
N ILE A 282 11.85 -8.85 -12.82
CA ILE A 282 12.48 -8.29 -14.03
C ILE A 282 11.93 -8.88 -15.33
N GLY A 283 11.29 -10.06 -15.27
CA GLY A 283 10.63 -10.68 -16.41
C GLY A 283 9.25 -10.08 -16.72
N LEU A 284 8.76 -9.15 -15.91
CA LEU A 284 7.49 -8.46 -16.08
C LEU A 284 6.30 -9.42 -16.29
N LYS A 285 6.26 -10.52 -15.52
CA LYS A 285 5.19 -11.51 -15.64
C LYS A 285 3.86 -10.91 -15.15
N PRO A 286 2.80 -10.82 -15.98
CA PRO A 286 1.52 -10.25 -15.55
C PRO A 286 0.89 -11.09 -14.44
N TYR A 287 0.32 -10.42 -13.45
CA TYR A 287 -0.48 -11.03 -12.39
C TYR A 287 -1.95 -11.16 -12.82
N GLY A 288 -2.57 -12.27 -12.43
CA GLY A 288 -3.97 -12.56 -12.72
C GLY A 288 -4.15 -13.14 -14.13
N ASN A 289 -4.91 -14.23 -14.22
CA ASN A 289 -5.15 -14.94 -15.48
C ASN A 289 -6.47 -14.53 -16.16
N THR A 290 -7.31 -13.73 -15.48
CA THR A 290 -8.63 -13.32 -15.98
C THR A 290 -8.87 -11.84 -15.71
N PRO A 291 -9.67 -11.12 -16.53
CA PRO A 291 -9.98 -9.71 -16.31
C PRO A 291 -10.59 -9.39 -14.91
N LEU A 292 -11.18 -10.39 -14.25
CA LEU A 292 -11.85 -10.25 -12.95
C LEU A 292 -10.92 -9.78 -11.82
N PHE A 293 -9.60 -9.97 -11.94
CA PHE A 293 -8.66 -9.47 -10.92
C PHE A 293 -8.76 -7.94 -10.74
N ASN A 294 -9.22 -7.21 -11.76
CA ASN A 294 -9.41 -5.76 -11.70
C ASN A 294 -10.34 -5.36 -10.55
N THR A 295 -11.44 -6.09 -10.36
CA THR A 295 -12.39 -5.88 -9.26
C THR A 295 -11.75 -6.17 -7.92
N THR A 296 -10.89 -7.19 -7.82
CA THR A 296 -10.13 -7.50 -6.61
C THR A 296 -9.21 -6.34 -6.21
N CYS A 297 -8.45 -5.79 -7.17
CA CYS A 297 -7.62 -4.60 -6.94
C CYS A 297 -8.47 -3.40 -6.53
N PHE A 298 -9.55 -3.12 -7.25
CA PHE A 298 -10.44 -2.00 -6.98
C PHE A 298 -11.06 -2.07 -5.58
N ASN A 299 -11.51 -3.26 -5.15
CA ASN A 299 -12.13 -3.45 -3.84
C ASN A 299 -11.19 -3.06 -2.69
N CYS A 300 -9.89 -3.38 -2.79
CA CYS A 300 -8.90 -2.93 -1.80
C CYS A 300 -8.66 -1.41 -1.85
N HIS A 301 -8.78 -0.80 -3.03
CA HIS A 301 -8.60 0.64 -3.22
C HIS A 301 -9.79 1.50 -2.77
N LYS A 302 -10.96 0.92 -2.48
CA LYS A 302 -12.15 1.64 -1.96
C LYS A 302 -11.89 2.41 -0.66
N ILE A 303 -10.92 1.98 0.13
CA ILE A 303 -10.49 2.68 1.36
C ILE A 303 -10.02 4.12 1.05
N ALA A 304 -9.42 4.33 -0.12
CA ALA A 304 -8.98 5.64 -0.60
C ALA A 304 -10.02 6.38 -1.48
N SER A 305 -11.30 6.03 -1.39
CA SER A 305 -12.38 6.65 -2.20
C SER A 305 -12.44 8.19 -2.10
N GLY A 306 -12.03 8.77 -0.98
CA GLY A 306 -11.95 10.24 -0.82
C GLY A 306 -10.91 10.92 -1.72
N ASN A 307 -9.96 10.17 -2.27
CA ASN A 307 -8.93 10.63 -3.21
C ASN A 307 -9.07 9.90 -4.56
N ASP A 308 -10.31 9.62 -4.97
CA ASP A 308 -10.63 8.85 -6.17
C ASP A 308 -9.82 7.54 -6.26
N TYR A 309 -9.80 6.79 -5.16
CA TYR A 309 -9.21 5.45 -5.05
C TYR A 309 -7.66 5.41 -5.14
N VAL A 310 -6.99 6.56 -5.07
CA VAL A 310 -5.53 6.66 -5.05
C VAL A 310 -5.01 6.88 -3.62
N PHE A 311 -4.20 5.94 -3.13
CA PHE A 311 -3.52 6.07 -1.84
C PHE A 311 -2.37 7.08 -1.90
N ASN A 312 -2.06 7.67 -0.74
CA ASN A 312 -0.82 8.43 -0.53
C ASN A 312 -0.60 9.58 -1.51
N VAL A 313 -1.66 10.22 -1.99
CA VAL A 313 -1.55 11.45 -2.80
C VAL A 313 -0.95 12.58 -1.93
N PRO A 314 0.14 13.25 -2.37
CA PRO A 314 0.70 14.40 -1.66
C PRO A 314 -0.15 15.64 -1.95
N LEU A 315 -1.28 15.77 -1.27
CA LEU A 315 -2.10 16.96 -1.41
C LEU A 315 -1.44 18.12 -0.67
N GLU A 316 -1.25 19.21 -1.39
CA GLU A 316 -0.79 20.49 -0.88
C GLU A 316 -1.94 21.17 -0.11
N GLN A 317 -2.42 20.54 0.97
CA GLN A 317 -3.38 21.17 1.87
C GLN A 317 -2.65 21.75 3.06
N GLN A 318 -2.34 23.06 3.00
CA GLN A 318 -2.01 23.86 4.17
C GLN A 318 -2.52 25.31 4.05
N ALA A 319 -2.81 25.91 5.21
CA ALA A 319 -3.09 27.33 5.36
C ALA A 319 -1.88 28.18 4.89
N PRO A 320 -2.10 29.44 4.45
CA PRO A 320 -1.03 30.31 3.97
C PRO A 320 0.15 30.39 4.97
N GLY A 321 1.38 30.23 4.48
CA GLY A 321 2.61 30.42 5.26
C GLY A 321 3.17 29.18 5.99
N LYS A 322 2.64 27.97 5.76
CA LYS A 322 3.23 26.72 6.29
C LYS A 322 3.75 25.81 5.17
N ALA A 323 4.86 25.12 5.43
CA ALA A 323 5.48 24.18 4.49
C ALA A 323 4.65 22.89 4.36
N PRO A 324 4.39 22.39 3.13
CA PRO A 324 3.45 21.30 2.90
C PRO A 324 3.76 20.07 3.76
N ALA A 325 2.70 19.47 4.32
CA ALA A 325 2.84 18.32 5.23
C ALA A 325 3.48 17.11 4.54
N ARG A 326 3.36 17.05 3.21
CA ARG A 326 3.99 16.07 2.33
C ARG A 326 4.51 16.77 1.10
N ALA A 327 5.76 16.54 0.76
CA ALA A 327 6.39 17.17 -0.39
C ALA A 327 6.36 16.28 -1.63
N MET A 328 6.02 16.88 -2.78
CA MET A 328 6.21 16.31 -4.12
C MET A 328 7.37 17.09 -4.77
N PHE A 329 8.60 16.58 -4.63
CA PHE A 329 9.79 17.27 -5.12
C PHE A 329 9.86 17.22 -6.65
N ASP A 330 10.03 18.38 -7.29
CA ASP A 330 10.26 18.49 -8.73
C ASP A 330 11.74 18.24 -9.04
N ALA A 331 12.04 17.07 -9.61
CA ALA A 331 13.39 16.66 -9.98
C ALA A 331 13.78 17.12 -11.40
N GLY A 332 12.91 17.85 -12.11
CA GLY A 332 13.09 18.20 -13.51
C GLY A 332 13.32 16.95 -14.37
N ASN A 333 14.43 16.92 -15.11
CA ASN A 333 14.79 15.82 -16.01
C ASN A 333 15.62 14.71 -15.34
N LEU A 334 15.77 14.74 -14.01
CA LEU A 334 16.54 13.72 -13.29
C LEU A 334 15.66 12.48 -13.04
N GLN A 335 16.22 11.30 -13.28
CA GLN A 335 15.55 10.01 -13.05
C GLN A 335 15.98 9.40 -11.73
N VAL A 336 15.11 8.61 -11.11
CA VAL A 336 15.46 7.87 -9.88
C VAL A 336 16.53 6.81 -10.17
N ILE A 337 17.60 6.85 -9.39
CA ILE A 337 18.65 5.83 -9.34
C ILE A 337 18.31 4.79 -8.28
N THR A 338 17.92 5.24 -7.09
CA THR A 338 17.60 4.37 -5.96
C THR A 338 16.77 5.09 -4.92
N SER A 339 16.16 4.34 -4.01
CA SER A 339 15.47 4.88 -2.83
C SER A 339 15.78 4.02 -1.61
N PHE A 340 16.00 4.66 -0.47
CA PHE A 340 16.36 4.01 0.78
C PHE A 340 15.76 4.77 1.96
N ALA A 341 15.84 4.23 3.16
CA ALA A 341 15.34 4.86 4.37
C ALA A 341 16.26 4.56 5.56
N ASN A 342 16.12 5.33 6.63
CA ASN A 342 16.74 4.99 7.91
C ASN A 342 15.68 5.02 9.02
N ARG A 343 15.56 3.91 9.74
CA ARG A 343 14.56 3.72 10.80
C ARG A 343 14.89 4.50 12.06
N GLU A 344 16.15 4.60 12.45
CA GLU A 344 16.57 5.34 13.65
C GLU A 344 16.41 6.84 13.46
N GLN A 345 16.79 7.34 12.28
CA GLN A 345 16.67 8.75 11.92
C GLN A 345 15.26 9.15 11.49
N GLN A 346 14.35 8.18 11.27
CA GLN A 346 13.00 8.41 10.76
C GLN A 346 13.00 9.18 9.42
N THR A 347 13.92 8.81 8.53
CA THR A 347 14.11 9.45 7.21
C THR A 347 13.83 8.49 6.08
N MET A 348 13.52 9.05 4.91
CA MET A 348 13.44 8.33 3.65
C MET A 348 14.00 9.18 2.52
N SER A 349 14.66 8.54 1.58
CA SER A 349 15.54 9.20 0.63
C SER A 349 15.29 8.69 -0.78
N VAL A 350 15.36 9.59 -1.74
CA VAL A 350 15.36 9.27 -3.18
C VAL A 350 16.59 9.91 -3.80
N LEU A 351 17.44 9.09 -4.40
CA LEU A 351 18.60 9.54 -5.18
C LEU A 351 18.19 9.61 -6.63
N TYR A 352 18.25 10.81 -7.20
CA TYR A 352 18.05 11.08 -8.61
C TYR A 352 19.39 11.27 -9.32
N GLY A 353 19.41 11.10 -10.63
CA GLY A 353 20.52 11.54 -11.45
C GLY A 353 20.17 11.74 -12.92
N ASN A 354 21.03 12.46 -13.63
CA ASN A 354 20.95 12.59 -15.08
C ASN A 354 21.39 11.28 -15.78
N VAL A 355 21.33 11.25 -17.11
CA VAL A 355 21.67 10.06 -17.91
C VAL A 355 23.10 9.56 -17.63
N ALA A 356 24.07 10.48 -17.50
CA ALA A 356 25.45 10.13 -17.18
C ALA A 356 25.56 9.49 -15.77
N ALA A 357 24.94 10.12 -14.77
CA ALA A 357 24.93 9.63 -13.40
C ALA A 357 24.29 8.24 -13.29
N LYS A 358 23.16 8.03 -13.98
CA LYS A 358 22.48 6.72 -14.03
C LYS A 358 23.34 5.66 -14.71
N ARG A 359 24.05 6.02 -15.79
CA ARG A 359 25.00 5.12 -16.45
C ARG A 359 26.10 4.68 -15.48
N SER A 360 26.69 5.61 -14.74
CA SER A 360 27.73 5.30 -13.76
C SER A 360 27.22 4.49 -12.58
N ALA A 361 25.98 4.74 -12.16
CA ALA A 361 25.30 3.93 -11.15
C ALA A 361 25.19 2.46 -11.57
N LEU A 362 24.90 2.15 -12.85
CA LEU A 362 24.86 0.77 -13.36
C LEU A 362 26.19 0.03 -13.22
N PHE A 363 27.31 0.75 -13.09
CA PHE A 363 28.64 0.19 -12.83
C PHE A 363 29.06 0.35 -11.36
N ALA A 364 28.08 0.42 -10.44
CA ALA A 364 28.29 0.60 -9.00
C ALA A 364 29.13 1.83 -8.65
N TYR A 365 29.04 2.90 -9.46
CA TYR A 365 29.80 4.14 -9.30
C TYR A 365 31.33 3.96 -9.40
N ASN A 366 31.81 2.84 -9.94
CA ASN A 366 33.25 2.59 -10.09
C ASN A 366 33.91 3.51 -11.14
N THR A 367 33.13 4.20 -11.95
CA THR A 367 33.62 5.14 -12.98
C THR A 367 32.69 6.34 -13.01
N HIS A 368 33.25 7.53 -12.82
CA HIS A 368 32.55 8.80 -12.89
C HIS A 368 32.88 9.56 -14.16
N LEU A 369 31.85 10.11 -14.81
CA LEU A 369 31.90 10.86 -16.04
C LEU A 369 31.77 12.37 -15.75
N PRO A 370 32.45 13.24 -16.52
CA PRO A 370 32.21 14.69 -16.45
C PRO A 370 30.74 15.03 -16.74
N GLY A 371 30.19 16.00 -16.01
CA GLY A 371 28.80 16.45 -16.20
C GLY A 371 27.75 15.57 -15.51
N GLU A 372 28.17 14.58 -14.72
CA GLU A 372 27.28 13.87 -13.82
C GLU A 372 26.63 14.81 -12.82
N VAL A 373 25.33 14.62 -12.60
CA VAL A 373 24.58 15.27 -11.53
C VAL A 373 23.77 14.21 -10.82
N PHE A 374 24.07 14.03 -9.54
CA PHE A 374 23.27 13.25 -8.59
C PHE A 374 22.57 14.24 -7.66
N LYS A 375 21.29 13.98 -7.36
CA LYS A 375 20.52 14.78 -6.41
C LYS A 375 19.85 13.87 -5.40
N LEU A 376 20.28 13.95 -4.15
CA LEU A 376 19.65 13.24 -3.04
C LEU A 376 18.58 14.14 -2.43
N VAL A 377 17.36 13.64 -2.33
CA VAL A 377 16.28 14.29 -1.58
C VAL A 377 15.94 13.43 -0.39
N VAL A 378 16.11 13.99 0.81
CA VAL A 378 15.79 13.35 2.08
C VAL A 378 14.49 13.95 2.60
N TYR A 379 13.56 13.10 3.00
CA TYR A 379 12.29 13.46 3.60
C TYR A 379 12.22 12.91 5.01
N LYS A 380 11.53 13.64 5.89
CA LYS A 380 11.04 13.04 7.14
C LYS A 380 9.99 11.99 6.82
N GLN A 381 9.98 10.90 7.57
CA GLN A 381 8.90 9.92 7.50
C GLN A 381 7.61 10.52 8.07
N ALA A 382 6.51 10.32 7.35
CA ALA A 382 5.17 10.64 7.80
C ALA A 382 4.35 9.36 7.95
N ASN A 383 3.48 9.32 8.96
CA ASN A 383 2.55 8.21 9.17
C ASN A 383 1.63 8.03 7.96
N ASN A 384 1.45 6.79 7.53
CA ASN A 384 0.45 6.47 6.52
C ASN A 384 -0.93 6.31 7.16
N LYS A 385 -1.81 7.29 6.93
CA LYS A 385 -3.19 7.26 7.46
C LYS A 385 -4.05 6.09 6.96
N TYR A 386 -3.65 5.44 5.87
CA TYR A 386 -4.39 4.33 5.26
C TYR A 386 -3.83 2.95 5.62
N TRP A 387 -2.61 2.89 6.18
CA TRP A 387 -1.95 1.61 6.45
C TRP A 387 -0.92 1.70 7.58
N TYR A 388 -1.30 1.27 8.77
CA TYR A 388 -0.37 0.89 9.82
C TYR A 388 0.54 -0.23 9.32
N GLY A 389 1.83 -0.14 9.62
CA GLY A 389 2.84 -0.95 8.92
C GLY A 389 3.64 -0.16 7.90
N SER A 390 3.35 1.14 7.69
CA SER A 390 4.04 1.91 6.66
C SER A 390 4.21 3.39 6.95
N TYR A 391 5.27 3.92 6.35
CA TYR A 391 5.59 5.34 6.30
C TYR A 391 5.64 5.84 4.87
N ILE A 392 5.33 7.11 4.69
CA ILE A 392 5.34 7.82 3.40
C ILE A 392 6.18 9.08 3.51
N ASN A 393 6.54 9.68 2.37
CA ASN A 393 7.29 10.94 2.38
C ASN A 393 6.47 12.06 3.04
N GLY A 394 7.07 12.67 4.05
CA GLY A 394 6.62 13.89 4.69
C GLY A 394 7.26 15.13 4.04
N PRO A 395 7.59 16.17 4.81
CA PRO A 395 8.31 17.34 4.30
C PRO A 395 9.75 16.98 3.91
N VAL A 396 10.31 17.72 2.94
CA VAL A 396 11.73 17.67 2.60
C VAL A 396 12.56 18.15 3.79
N GLU A 397 13.53 17.34 4.18
CA GLU A 397 14.51 17.64 5.22
C GLU A 397 15.80 18.21 4.63
N SER A 398 16.32 17.60 3.56
CA SER A 398 17.46 18.12 2.81
C SER A 398 17.37 17.83 1.31
N VAL A 399 18.02 18.67 0.53
CA VAL A 399 18.34 18.44 -0.88
C VAL A 399 19.84 18.62 -1.04
N GLU A 400 20.51 17.61 -1.59
CA GLU A 400 21.97 17.56 -1.71
C GLU A 400 22.33 17.21 -3.14
N THR A 401 23.32 17.91 -3.70
CA THR A 401 23.83 17.68 -5.05
C THR A 401 25.27 17.15 -5.00
N VAL A 402 25.53 16.07 -5.74
CA VAL A 402 26.88 15.62 -6.06
C VAL A 402 27.09 15.79 -7.56
N ALA A 403 28.13 16.52 -7.96
CA ALA A 403 28.41 16.81 -9.36
C ALA A 403 29.83 16.38 -9.76
N GLY A 404 29.95 15.74 -10.92
CA GLY A 404 31.23 15.36 -11.52
C GLY A 404 31.80 16.52 -12.33
N THR A 405 32.90 17.11 -11.85
CA THR A 405 33.62 18.18 -12.57
C THR A 405 34.77 17.60 -13.39
N GLN A 406 35.06 18.27 -14.51
CA GLN A 406 36.14 17.87 -15.40
C GLN A 406 37.50 18.22 -14.74
N SER A 407 38.35 17.21 -14.57
CA SER A 407 39.78 17.41 -14.27
C SER A 407 40.56 17.32 -15.57
N ALA A 408 41.51 18.22 -15.80
CA ALA A 408 42.25 18.34 -17.05
C ALA A 408 43.15 17.12 -17.39
N ALA A 409 43.29 16.14 -16.49
CA ALA A 409 44.17 14.97 -16.72
C ALA A 409 43.79 13.67 -15.95
N ALA A 410 42.60 13.56 -15.34
CA ALA A 410 42.21 12.38 -14.55
C ALA A 410 40.69 12.16 -14.50
N ALA A 411 40.26 11.03 -13.90
CA ALA A 411 38.86 10.72 -13.60
C ALA A 411 38.11 11.92 -12.99
N ALA A 412 36.81 12.04 -13.27
CA ALA A 412 36.01 13.18 -12.80
C ALA A 412 36.12 13.34 -11.27
N THR A 413 36.36 14.56 -10.81
CA THR A 413 36.37 14.87 -9.37
C THR A 413 34.95 15.16 -8.92
N LEU A 414 34.53 14.58 -7.82
CA LEU A 414 33.19 14.79 -7.28
C LEU A 414 33.19 15.98 -6.34
N THR A 415 32.19 16.84 -6.52
CA THR A 415 31.90 17.97 -5.63
C THR A 415 30.58 17.72 -4.92
N TYR A 416 30.46 18.20 -3.68
CA TYR A 416 29.25 18.06 -2.86
C TYR A 416 28.72 19.45 -2.48
N GLN A 417 27.41 19.62 -2.61
CA GLN A 417 26.70 20.82 -2.22
C GLN A 417 25.41 20.46 -1.46
N LEU A 418 25.15 21.18 -0.37
CA LEU A 418 23.84 21.17 0.30
C LEU A 418 22.99 22.30 -0.28
N ASP A 419 21.95 21.96 -1.03
CA ASP A 419 21.06 22.92 -1.68
C ASP A 419 19.99 23.46 -0.72
N GLN A 420 19.48 22.58 0.15
CA GLN A 420 18.42 22.89 1.12
C GLN A 420 18.62 22.05 2.38
N GLY A 421 18.28 22.61 3.55
CA GLY A 421 18.20 21.87 4.81
C GLY A 421 19.41 22.05 5.71
N ALA A 422 19.60 21.11 6.65
CA ALA A 422 20.73 21.10 7.56
C ALA A 422 21.85 20.18 7.05
N ALA A 423 23.09 20.46 7.45
CA ALA A 423 24.22 19.62 7.10
C ALA A 423 24.04 18.20 7.69
N PRO A 424 24.33 17.14 6.92
CA PRO A 424 24.17 15.78 7.37
C PRO A 424 25.09 15.49 8.56
N ARG A 425 24.57 14.71 9.51
CA ARG A 425 25.29 14.27 10.70
C ARG A 425 25.48 12.76 10.68
N ASP A 426 26.59 12.30 11.22
CA ASP A 426 26.82 10.87 11.45
C ASP A 426 25.99 10.36 12.64
N SER A 427 26.11 9.06 12.92
CA SER A 427 25.41 8.40 14.03
C SER A 427 25.78 8.94 15.42
N ALA A 428 26.93 9.59 15.56
CA ALA A 428 27.36 10.24 16.79
C ALA A 428 26.95 11.73 16.85
N GLY A 429 26.25 12.22 15.82
CA GLY A 429 25.75 13.58 15.73
C GLY A 429 26.78 14.60 15.22
N TYR A 430 27.96 14.18 14.79
CA TYR A 430 28.97 15.09 14.23
C TYR A 430 28.67 15.40 12.76
N LYS A 431 29.01 16.61 12.32
CA LYS A 431 28.86 17.03 10.93
C LYS A 431 29.72 16.14 10.03
N MET A 432 29.10 15.54 9.02
CA MET A 432 29.82 14.72 8.04
C MET A 432 30.68 15.60 7.12
N SER A 433 31.88 15.11 6.78
CA SER A 433 32.67 15.70 5.70
C SER A 433 32.01 15.45 4.34
N ALA A 434 32.32 16.28 3.34
CA ALA A 434 31.84 16.08 1.97
C ALA A 434 32.21 14.69 1.43
N ALA A 435 33.45 14.24 1.67
CA ALA A 435 33.92 12.92 1.26
C ALA A 435 33.11 11.78 1.91
N ASN A 436 32.88 11.85 3.22
CA ASN A 436 32.10 10.83 3.93
C ASN A 436 30.63 10.84 3.48
N ARG A 437 30.08 12.01 3.16
CA ARG A 437 28.70 12.10 2.68
C ARG A 437 28.56 11.52 1.27
N ILE A 438 29.49 11.83 0.36
CA ILE A 438 29.53 11.21 -0.98
C ILE A 438 29.65 9.68 -0.85
N ALA A 439 30.56 9.19 -0.01
CA ALA A 439 30.73 7.76 0.22
C ALA A 439 29.45 7.09 0.75
N TYR A 440 28.74 7.74 1.68
CA TYR A 440 27.43 7.27 2.16
C TYR A 440 26.41 7.19 1.02
N ILE A 441 26.26 8.26 0.22
CA ILE A 441 25.31 8.30 -0.91
C ILE A 441 25.56 7.14 -1.87
N PHE A 442 26.83 6.88 -2.23
CA PHE A 442 27.20 5.83 -3.18
C PHE A 442 27.34 4.44 -2.56
N SER A 443 27.28 4.31 -1.23
CA SER A 443 27.11 3.02 -0.56
C SER A 443 25.75 2.38 -0.81
N HIS A 444 24.77 3.18 -1.25
CA HIS A 444 23.46 2.71 -1.67
C HIS A 444 23.49 2.30 -3.14
N ARG A 445 23.39 0.99 -3.36
CA ARG A 445 23.32 0.41 -4.70
C ARG A 445 22.13 0.98 -5.50
N PRO A 446 22.26 1.14 -6.83
CA PRO A 446 21.13 1.46 -7.70
C PRO A 446 20.02 0.40 -7.59
N SER A 447 18.77 0.83 -7.73
CA SER A 447 17.64 -0.08 -7.84
C SER A 447 17.53 -0.64 -9.27
N VAL A 448 17.03 -1.87 -9.40
CA VAL A 448 16.71 -2.47 -10.70
C VAL A 448 15.38 -1.91 -11.20
N PHE A 449 15.37 -1.41 -12.44
CA PHE A 449 14.18 -0.92 -13.12
C PHE A 449 14.02 -1.65 -14.46
N PRO A 450 12.96 -2.43 -14.66
CA PRO A 450 12.80 -3.32 -15.81
C PRO A 450 12.35 -2.60 -17.10
#